data_AF-A0A1V5TZZ1-F1
#
_entry.id   AF-A0A1V5TZZ1-F1
#
_cell.length_a   1.000
_cell.length_b   1.000
_cell.length_c   1.000
_cell.angle_alpha   90.00
_cell.angle_beta   90.00
_cell.angle_gamma   90.00
#
_symmetry.space_group_name_H-M   'P 1'
#
loop_
_entity.id
_entity.type
_entity.pdbx_description
1 polymer ?
#
loop_
_entity_poly.entity_id
_entity_poly.type
_entity_poly.pdbx_seq_one_letter_code
_entity_poly.pdbx_strand_id
1 'polypeptide(L)'
;MIGSRIPAAKPEEKAVLRALRWRGAALVPGVGAVCRARDEGDCRALCLLIKKACICFLHARALGANARLSLFDTALMRVIYIRKYQKKIGG
;
A
#
# COMPACT_ATOMS: atom_id res chain seq x y z
N MET A 1 -2.15 3.10 5.49
CA MET A 1 -2.72 3.05 4.12
C MET A 1 -1.60 2.84 3.11
N ILE A 2 -1.84 2.04 2.05
CA ILE A 2 -0.86 1.71 0.99
C ILE A 2 -0.54 2.93 0.08
N GLY A 3 -1.49 3.87 -0.02
CA GLY A 3 -1.39 4.98 -0.97
C GLY A 3 -1.66 4.53 -2.41
N SER A 4 -1.51 5.46 -3.36
CA SER A 4 -1.92 5.27 -4.77
C SER A 4 -1.03 4.32 -5.58
N ARG A 5 0.18 4.03 -5.10
CA ARG A 5 1.19 3.22 -5.78
C ARG A 5 2.08 2.53 -4.77
N ILE A 6 2.46 1.29 -5.08
CA ILE A 6 3.49 0.54 -4.35
C ILE A 6 4.78 0.61 -5.19
N PRO A 7 5.88 1.18 -4.67
CA PRO A 7 7.13 1.27 -5.40
C PRO A 7 7.74 -0.12 -5.60
N ALA A 8 8.33 -0.35 -6.77
CA ALA A 8 9.24 -1.48 -6.99
C ALA A 8 10.66 -1.05 -6.64
N ALA A 9 11.36 -1.84 -5.84
CA ALA A 9 12.76 -1.65 -5.47
C ALA A 9 13.59 -2.80 -6.02
N LYS A 10 14.85 -2.52 -6.36
CA LYS A 10 15.83 -3.56 -6.67
C LYS A 10 16.06 -4.45 -5.44
N PRO A 11 16.49 -5.72 -5.61
CA PRO A 11 16.86 -6.62 -4.52
C PRO A 11 18.22 -6.22 -3.90
N GLU A 12 18.35 -4.95 -3.53
CA GLU A 12 19.51 -4.33 -2.92
C GLU A 12 19.02 -3.61 -1.66
N GLU A 13 19.64 -3.86 -0.52
CA GLU A 13 19.18 -3.34 0.78
C GLU A 13 18.99 -1.82 0.77
N LYS A 14 19.95 -1.08 0.20
CA LYS A 14 19.88 0.39 0.07
C LYS A 14 18.69 0.85 -0.78
N ALA A 15 18.33 0.09 -1.83
CA ALA A 15 17.20 0.41 -2.70
C ALA A 15 15.86 0.16 -1.98
N VAL A 16 15.77 -0.95 -1.23
CA VAL A 16 14.60 -1.28 -0.42
C VAL A 16 14.39 -0.23 0.68
N LEU A 17 15.44 0.11 1.44
CA LEU A 17 15.37 1.15 2.47
C LEU A 17 14.95 2.51 1.90
N ARG A 18 15.46 2.87 0.71
CA ARG A 18 15.07 4.11 0.02
C ARG A 18 13.60 4.12 -0.38
N ALA A 19 13.07 2.99 -0.88
CA ALA A 19 11.67 2.85 -1.23
C ALA A 19 10.76 2.90 0.02
N LEU A 20 11.20 2.27 1.12
CA LEU A 20 10.50 2.28 2.41
C LEU A 20 10.57 3.63 3.14
N ARG A 21 11.51 4.51 2.79
CA ARG A 21 11.66 5.84 3.43
C ARG A 21 10.39 6.67 3.29
N TRP A 22 9.78 6.65 2.11
CA TRP A 22 8.62 7.48 1.76
C TRP A 22 7.30 6.72 1.79
N ARG A 23 7.33 5.38 1.69
CA ARG A 23 6.15 4.53 1.63
C ARG A 23 6.27 3.41 2.66
N GLY A 24 5.16 2.99 3.24
CA GLY A 24 5.16 1.87 4.18
C GLY A 24 5.45 0.50 3.54
N ALA A 25 5.62 0.41 2.22
CA ALA A 25 5.93 -0.86 1.58
C ALA A 25 6.60 -0.71 0.22
N ALA A 26 7.28 -1.78 -0.21
CA ALA A 26 7.93 -1.91 -1.50
C ALA A 26 7.80 -3.34 -2.05
N LEU A 27 7.72 -3.48 -3.36
CA LEU A 27 7.83 -4.77 -4.06
C LEU A 27 9.27 -5.00 -4.50
N VAL A 28 9.81 -6.17 -4.21
CA VAL A 28 11.17 -6.56 -4.52
C VAL A 28 11.14 -7.82 -5.40
N PRO A 29 11.65 -7.75 -6.64
CA PRO A 29 11.72 -8.92 -7.52
C PRO A 29 12.47 -10.08 -6.86
N GLY A 30 11.94 -11.30 -6.97
CA GLY A 30 12.52 -12.51 -6.37
C GLY A 30 12.29 -12.68 -4.87
N VAL A 31 11.79 -11.66 -4.16
CA VAL A 31 11.53 -11.70 -2.71
C VAL A 31 10.05 -11.56 -2.40
N GLY A 32 9.36 -10.63 -3.06
CA GLY A 32 7.96 -10.31 -2.81
C GLY A 32 7.78 -8.92 -2.19
N ALA A 33 6.82 -8.76 -1.28
CA ALA A 33 6.51 -7.47 -0.66
C ALA A 33 7.20 -7.29 0.69
N VAL A 34 7.88 -6.17 0.88
CA VAL A 34 8.45 -5.75 2.16
C VAL A 34 7.61 -4.61 2.73
N CYS A 35 7.20 -4.73 3.99
CA CYS A 35 6.33 -3.77 4.68
C CYS A 35 6.99 -3.20 5.93
N ARG A 36 6.68 -1.94 6.25
CA ARG A 36 7.15 -1.19 7.41
C ARG A 36 6.02 -0.31 7.95
N ALA A 37 5.72 -0.47 9.23
CA ALA A 37 4.78 0.37 9.97
C ALA A 37 5.34 0.70 11.36
N ARG A 38 4.65 1.55 12.12
CA ARG A 38 5.02 1.91 13.49
C ARG A 38 4.78 0.76 14.47
N ASP A 39 3.66 0.07 14.29
CA ASP A 39 3.20 -1.01 15.15
C ASP A 39 3.07 -2.33 14.37
N GLU A 40 3.19 -3.45 15.07
CA GLU A 40 3.08 -4.77 14.43
C GLU A 40 1.70 -5.00 13.81
N GLY A 41 0.64 -4.58 14.50
CA GLY A 41 -0.73 -4.68 13.99
C GLY A 41 -0.92 -3.93 12.67
N ASP A 42 -0.39 -2.70 12.60
CA ASP A 42 -0.41 -1.89 11.37
C ASP A 42 0.43 -2.51 10.27
N CYS A 43 1.56 -3.14 10.61
CA CYS A 43 2.41 -3.84 9.65
C CYS A 43 1.69 -5.04 9.04
N ARG A 44 1.05 -5.87 9.88
CA ARG A 44 0.25 -7.02 9.42
C ARG A 44 -0.93 -6.58 8.55
N ALA A 45 -1.63 -5.53 8.96
CA ALA A 45 -2.71 -4.95 8.16
C ALA A 45 -2.20 -4.43 6.80
N LEU A 46 -1.03 -3.79 6.78
CA LEU A 46 -0.41 -3.31 5.55
C LEU A 46 -0.02 -4.45 4.60
N CYS A 47 0.59 -5.52 5.12
CA CYS A 47 0.88 -6.74 4.36
C CYS A 47 -0.38 -7.34 3.72
N LEU A 48 -1.47 -7.46 4.49
CA LEU A 48 -2.73 -8.02 4.01
C LEU A 48 -3.31 -7.19 2.86
N LEU A 49 -3.33 -5.87 3.04
CA LEU A 49 -3.84 -4.95 2.02
C LEU A 49 -2.99 -5.05 0.73
N ILE A 50 -1.67 -5.23 0.84
CA ILE A 50 -0.78 -5.34 -0.32
C ILE A 50 -1.01 -6.63 -1.06
N LYS A 51 -1.12 -7.75 -0.33
CA LYS A 51 -1.46 -9.05 -0.92
C LYS A 51 -2.75 -8.95 -1.73
N LYS A 52 -3.79 -8.35 -1.17
CA LYS A 52 -5.06 -8.12 -1.87
C LYS A 52 -4.87 -7.23 -3.11
N ALA A 53 -4.13 -6.12 -2.98
CA ALA A 53 -3.87 -5.21 -4.10
C ALA A 53 -3.12 -5.89 -5.25
N CYS A 54 -2.12 -6.72 -4.96
CA CYS A 54 -1.38 -7.48 -5.96
C CYS A 54 -2.28 -8.48 -6.69
N ILE A 55 -3.10 -9.24 -5.95
CA ILE A 55 -4.07 -10.18 -6.53
C ILE A 55 -5.06 -9.45 -7.44
N CYS A 56 -5.67 -8.36 -6.95
CA CYS A 56 -6.59 -7.55 -7.74
C CYS A 56 -5.92 -6.98 -8.99
N PHE A 57 -4.68 -6.50 -8.90
CA PHE A 57 -3.93 -6.00 -10.05
C PHE A 57 -3.71 -7.07 -11.12
N LEU A 58 -3.33 -8.29 -10.70
CA LEU A 58 -3.12 -9.41 -11.61
C LEU A 58 -4.43 -9.84 -12.28
N HIS A 59 -5.53 -9.96 -11.53
CA HIS A 59 -6.84 -10.31 -12.08
C HIS A 59 -7.38 -9.24 -13.04
N ALA A 60 -7.28 -7.96 -12.66
CA ALA A 60 -7.71 -6.87 -13.53
C ALA A 60 -6.93 -6.89 -14.85
N ARG A 61 -5.61 -7.10 -14.78
CA ARG A 61 -4.77 -7.22 -15.98
C ARG A 61 -5.11 -8.46 -16.81
N ALA A 62 -5.42 -9.59 -16.19
CA ALA A 62 -5.85 -10.80 -16.90
C ALA A 62 -7.19 -10.60 -17.63
N LEU A 63 -8.09 -9.78 -17.09
CA LEU A 63 -9.37 -9.42 -17.70
C LEU A 63 -9.26 -8.23 -18.68
N GLY A 64 -8.06 -7.73 -18.98
CA GLY A 64 -7.85 -6.57 -19.85
C GLY A 64 -8.29 -5.23 -19.25
N ALA A 65 -8.70 -5.20 -17.98
CA ALA A 65 -9.14 -4.00 -17.28
C ALA A 65 -7.94 -3.24 -16.69
N ASN A 66 -7.75 -1.99 -17.09
CA ASN A 66 -6.73 -1.11 -16.52
C ASN A 66 -7.33 -0.23 -15.42
N ALA A 67 -7.73 -0.86 -14.31
CA ALA A 67 -8.28 -0.15 -13.16
C ALA A 67 -7.18 0.55 -12.36
N ARG A 68 -6.77 1.74 -12.80
CA ARG A 68 -5.96 2.66 -12.00
C ARG A 68 -6.92 3.50 -11.17
N LEU A 69 -6.83 3.43 -9.83
CA LEU A 69 -7.46 4.44 -9.00
C LEU A 69 -6.86 5.79 -9.35
N SER A 70 -7.72 6.76 -9.64
CA SER A 70 -7.28 8.13 -9.83
C SER A 70 -6.67 8.64 -8.52
N LEU A 71 -5.69 9.55 -8.64
CA LEU A 71 -5.06 10.18 -7.48
C LEU A 71 -6.10 10.85 -6.57
N PHE A 72 -7.18 11.35 -7.17
CA PHE A 72 -8.32 11.96 -6.49
C PHE A 72 -9.08 10.98 -5.59
N ASP A 73 -9.35 9.77 -6.06
CA ASP A 73 -10.07 8.74 -5.28
C ASP A 73 -9.25 8.31 -4.05
N THR A 74 -7.93 8.25 -4.20
CA THR A 74 -7.03 7.89 -3.10
C THR A 74 -6.98 9.00 -2.04
N ALA A 75 -6.97 10.27 -2.47
CA ALA A 75 -7.00 11.41 -1.57
C ALA A 75 -8.34 11.49 -0.82
N LEU A 76 -9.45 11.27 -1.53
CA LEU A 76 -10.79 11.25 -0.95
C LEU A 76 -10.95 10.12 0.08
N MET A 77 -10.48 8.90 -0.24
CA MET A 77 -10.47 7.80 0.74
C MET A 77 -9.66 8.13 1.99
N ARG A 78 -8.52 8.80 1.84
CA ARG A 78 -7.69 9.20 2.99
C ARG A 78 -8.41 10.24 3.86
N VAL A 79 -9.07 11.22 3.25
CA VAL A 79 -9.86 12.23 3.96
C VAL A 79 -11.03 11.59 4.71
N ILE A 80 -11.77 10.69 4.06
CA ILE A 80 -12.90 9.98 4.67
C ILE A 80 -12.43 9.07 5.82
N TYR A 81 -11.32 8.34 5.63
CA TYR A 81 -10.78 7.46 6.68
C TYR A 81 -10.39 8.24 7.94
N ILE A 82 -9.66 9.35 7.79
CA ILE A 82 -9.25 10.20 8.92
C ILE A 82 -10.49 10.77 9.62
N ARG A 83 -11.44 11.34 8.87
CA ARG A 83 -12.68 11.89 9.44
C ARG A 83 -13.52 10.85 10.18
N LYS A 84 -13.60 9.63 9.65
CA LYS A 84 -14.39 8.54 10.25
C LYS A 84 -13.76 8.01 11.54
N TYR A 85 -12.44 7.96 11.64
CA TYR A 85 -11.75 7.49 12.84
C TYR A 85 -11.52 8.58 13.90
N GLN A 86 -11.40 9.85 13.50
CA GLN A 86 -11.37 10.96 14.46
C GLN A 86 -12.65 11.04 15.30
N LYS A 87 -13.81 10.70 14.73
CA LYS A 87 -15.07 10.59 15.48
C LYS A 87 -15.12 9.44 16.50
N LYS A 88 -14.19 8.47 16.45
CA LYS A 88 -14.14 7.34 17.38
C LYS A 88 -13.23 7.55 18.59
N ILE A 89 -12.43 8.61 18.60
CA ILE A 89 -11.48 8.92 19.69
C ILE A 89 -12.04 10.03 20.62
N GLY A 90 -13.09 10.75 20.18
CA GLY A 90 -13.75 11.80 20.97
C GLY A 90 -15.16 11.43 21.43
N GLY A 91 -15.40 10.16 21.79
CA GLY A 91 -16.65 9.68 22.39
C GLY A 91 -16.38 9.08 23.74
#